data_AF-A0AAD9Y9X9-F1
#
_entry.id   AF-A0AAD9Y9X9-F1
#
_cell.length_a   1.000
_cell.length_b   1.000
_cell.length_c   1.000
_cell.angle_alpha   90.00
_cell.angle_beta   90.00
_cell.angle_gamma   90.00
#
_symmetry.space_group_name_H-M   'P 1'
#
loop_
_entity.id
_entity.type
_entity.pdbx_description
1 polymer ?
#
loop_
_entity_poly.entity_id
_entity_poly.type
_entity_poly.pdbx_seq_one_letter_code
_entity_poly.pdbx_strand_id
1 'polypeptide(L)'
;MPDRATTQRYAISKLADLHYAKALAEREQSVKIIPVHPGMVATNLHHASAGFFLRPFLYAAIAFATPVKKGALSQIWAAVSPEAKSGQYYGPVGKAESGSKASQNRELQEALFAYIQTELEGRVEKMA
;
A
#
# COMPACT_ATOMS: atom_id res chain seq x y z
N MET A 1 -5.24 19.63 -1.59
CA MET A 1 -6.15 19.23 -0.50
C MET A 1 -5.74 19.88 0.81
N PRO A 2 -5.84 21.22 0.91
CA PRO A 2 -5.55 21.95 2.15
C PRO A 2 -6.57 21.65 3.27
N ASP A 3 -7.75 21.18 2.89
CA ASP A 3 -8.91 20.82 3.72
C ASP A 3 -8.81 19.47 4.45
N ARG A 4 -7.82 18.62 4.11
CA ARG A 4 -7.68 17.27 4.69
C ARG A 4 -6.59 17.19 5.74
N ALA A 5 -6.79 16.38 6.77
CA ALA A 5 -5.76 16.08 7.74
C ALA A 5 -4.61 15.26 7.11
N THR A 6 -3.40 15.37 7.65
CA THR A 6 -2.22 14.61 7.16
C THR A 6 -2.46 13.10 7.13
N THR A 7 -3.12 12.56 8.16
CA THR A 7 -3.47 11.13 8.23
C THR A 7 -4.44 10.71 7.13
N GLN A 8 -5.41 11.56 6.77
CA GLN A 8 -6.35 11.30 5.67
C GLN A 8 -5.62 11.31 4.32
N ARG A 9 -4.75 12.30 4.07
CA ARG A 9 -3.94 12.33 2.85
C ARG A 9 -3.05 11.09 2.72
N TYR A 10 -2.43 10.67 3.82
CA TYR A 10 -1.65 9.44 3.86
C TYR A 10 -2.50 8.21 3.56
N ALA A 11 -3.66 8.06 4.20
CA ALA A 11 -4.56 6.93 3.93
C ALA A 11 -5.03 6.89 2.46
N ILE A 12 -5.32 8.06 1.87
CA ILE A 12 -5.65 8.17 0.44
C ILE A 12 -4.47 7.70 -0.42
N SER A 13 -3.23 8.08 -0.10
CA SER A 13 -2.06 7.63 -0.86
C SER A 13 -1.89 6.10 -0.80
N LYS A 14 -2.15 5.46 0.35
CA LYS A 14 -2.07 4.00 0.50
C LYS A 14 -3.21 3.26 -0.19
N LEU A 15 -4.39 3.86 -0.23
CA LEU A 15 -5.48 3.36 -1.04
C LEU A 15 -5.15 3.44 -2.54
N ALA A 16 -4.53 4.54 -2.97
CA ALA A 16 -4.07 4.72 -4.34
C ALA A 16 -3.00 3.69 -4.74
N ASP A 17 -2.01 3.42 -3.89
CA ASP A 17 -1.00 2.38 -4.11
C ASP A 17 -1.67 1.02 -4.40
N LEU A 18 -2.66 0.63 -3.61
CA LEU A 18 -3.39 -0.63 -3.79
C LEU A 18 -4.24 -0.65 -5.06
N HIS A 19 -4.91 0.45 -5.39
CA HIS A 19 -5.68 0.56 -6.63
C HIS A 19 -4.80 0.43 -7.86
N TYR A 20 -3.68 1.15 -7.89
CA TYR A 20 -2.73 1.11 -9.00
C TYR A 20 -2.10 -0.28 -9.13
N ALA A 21 -1.67 -0.90 -8.02
CA ALA A 21 -1.09 -2.24 -8.04
C ALA A 21 -2.05 -3.28 -8.62
N LYS A 22 -3.35 -3.22 -8.29
CA LYS A 22 -4.36 -4.13 -8.86
C LYS A 22 -4.54 -3.91 -10.36
N ALA A 23 -4.68 -2.65 -10.80
CA ALA A 23 -4.84 -2.34 -12.22
C ALA A 23 -3.61 -2.73 -13.05
N LEU A 24 -2.40 -2.52 -12.51
CA LEU A 24 -1.15 -2.88 -13.15
C LEU A 24 -0.98 -4.41 -13.21
N ALA A 25 -1.37 -5.15 -12.16
CA ALA A 25 -1.27 -6.60 -12.12
C ALA A 25 -2.12 -7.31 -13.20
N GLU A 26 -3.20 -6.71 -13.66
CA GLU A 26 -4.02 -7.24 -14.76
C GLU A 26 -3.34 -7.07 -16.13
N ARG A 27 -2.38 -6.15 -16.25
CA ARG A 27 -1.74 -5.73 -17.50
C ARG A 27 -0.33 -6.26 -17.64
N GLU A 28 0.42 -6.32 -16.55
CA GLU A 28 1.78 -6.81 -16.50
C GLU A 28 1.80 -8.30 -16.16
N GLN A 29 2.34 -9.11 -17.06
CA GLN A 29 2.40 -10.57 -16.91
C GLN A 29 3.84 -11.11 -16.83
N SER A 30 4.85 -10.30 -17.19
CA SER A 30 6.26 -10.68 -17.13
C SER A 30 6.80 -10.69 -15.70
N VAL A 31 6.22 -9.86 -14.82
CA VAL A 31 6.55 -9.80 -13.39
C VAL A 31 5.27 -9.82 -12.54
N LYS A 32 5.36 -10.39 -11.34
CA LYS A 32 4.23 -10.39 -10.39
C LYS A 32 4.15 -9.03 -9.70
N ILE A 33 2.98 -8.42 -9.71
CA ILE A 33 2.69 -7.18 -8.98
C ILE A 33 1.85 -7.54 -7.75
N ILE A 34 2.44 -7.47 -6.56
CA ILE A 34 1.82 -8.00 -5.34
C ILE A 34 1.69 -6.88 -4.30
N PRO A 35 0.49 -6.32 -4.08
CA PRO A 35 0.29 -5.35 -3.01
C PRO A 35 0.28 -6.04 -1.64
N VAL A 36 1.03 -5.46 -0.68
CA VAL A 36 1.24 -6.06 0.64
C VAL A 36 1.08 -5.03 1.75
N HIS A 37 0.43 -5.42 2.85
CA HIS A 37 0.43 -4.66 4.09
C HIS A 37 1.15 -5.43 5.21
N PRO A 38 2.13 -4.80 5.89
CA PRO A 38 2.88 -5.46 6.96
C PRO A 38 2.15 -5.52 8.32
N GLY A 39 0.87 -5.09 8.38
CA GLY A 39 0.15 -4.88 9.62
C GLY A 39 0.53 -3.56 10.30
N MET A 40 0.10 -3.39 11.55
CA MET A 40 0.55 -2.25 12.37
C MET A 40 2.00 -2.45 12.79
N VAL A 41 2.92 -1.88 12.00
CA VAL A 41 4.35 -1.85 12.32
C VAL A 41 4.68 -0.55 13.02
N ALA A 42 5.38 -0.64 14.14
CA ALA A 42 5.96 0.52 14.82
C ALA A 42 7.06 1.11 13.96
N THR A 43 6.67 2.01 13.07
CA THR A 43 7.59 2.82 12.28
C THR A 43 7.46 4.29 12.71
N ASN A 44 8.52 5.07 12.50
CA ASN A 44 8.54 6.51 12.80
C ASN A 44 7.54 7.35 11.95
N LEU A 45 6.76 6.75 11.04
CA LEU A 45 5.77 7.43 10.21
C LEU A 45 4.71 8.21 11.02
N HIS A 46 4.43 7.78 12.24
CA HIS A 46 3.44 8.42 13.11
C HIS A 46 3.98 9.61 13.92
N HIS A 47 5.32 9.77 14.01
CA HIS A 47 5.93 10.82 14.84
C HIS A 47 5.67 12.23 14.29
N ALA A 48 5.59 12.38 12.96
CA ALA A 48 5.33 13.67 12.30
C ALA A 48 3.85 13.96 12.06
N SER A 49 2.94 12.98 12.21
CA SER A 49 1.53 13.08 11.84
C SER A 49 0.55 13.16 13.02
N ALA A 50 1.02 12.95 14.24
CA ALA A 50 0.19 13.01 15.45
C ALA A 50 0.30 14.39 16.12
N GLY A 51 -0.83 15.11 16.17
CA GLY A 51 -1.02 16.21 17.11
C GLY A 51 -0.73 15.73 18.55
N PHE A 52 -0.29 16.64 19.41
CA PHE A 52 0.23 16.37 20.76
C PHE A 52 -0.63 15.37 21.57
N PHE A 53 -1.95 15.38 21.37
CA PHE A 53 -2.93 14.54 22.07
C PHE A 53 -3.02 13.07 21.60
N LEU A 54 -2.62 12.72 20.38
CA LEU A 54 -2.68 11.32 19.88
C LEU A 54 -1.40 10.52 20.11
N ARG A 55 -0.32 11.20 20.51
CA ARG A 55 1.00 10.59 20.73
C ARG A 55 0.97 9.46 21.78
N PRO A 56 0.32 9.60 22.96
CA PRO A 56 0.32 8.55 23.98
C PRO A 56 -0.36 7.26 23.51
N PHE A 57 -1.45 7.39 22.75
CA PHE A 57 -2.19 6.25 22.19
C PHE A 57 -1.39 5.52 21.09
N LEU A 58 -0.68 6.28 20.25
CA LEU A 58 0.22 5.71 19.23
C LEU A 58 1.44 5.02 19.85
N TYR A 59 2.01 5.56 20.94
CA TYR A 59 3.08 4.89 21.70
C TYR A 59 2.59 3.60 22.37
N ALA A 60 1.37 3.58 22.91
CA ALA A 60 0.77 2.36 23.44
C ALA A 60 0.52 1.33 22.32
N ALA A 61 0.05 1.76 21.14
CA ALA A 61 -0.12 0.89 19.98
C ALA A 61 1.23 0.36 19.43
N ILE A 62 2.31 1.14 19.54
CA ILE A 62 3.69 0.73 19.22
C ILE A 62 4.19 -0.36 20.18
N ALA A 63 3.80 -0.34 21.45
CA ALA A 63 4.13 -1.40 22.40
C ALA A 63 3.49 -2.76 22.05
N PHE A 64 2.40 -2.75 21.27
CA PHE A 64 1.76 -3.93 20.67
C PHE A 64 2.14 -4.16 19.20
N ALA A 65 3.01 -3.32 18.64
CA ALA A 65 3.33 -3.39 17.24
C ALA A 65 4.35 -4.48 16.94
N THR A 66 4.21 -5.05 15.76
CA THR A 66 5.07 -6.09 15.25
C THR A 66 6.50 -5.55 15.12
N PRO A 67 7.54 -6.17 15.73
CA PRO A 67 8.93 -5.76 15.57
C PRO A 67 9.29 -5.57 14.09
N VAL A 68 10.15 -4.60 13.76
CA VAL A 68 10.52 -4.28 12.37
C VAL A 68 10.92 -5.52 11.56
N LYS A 69 11.67 -6.44 12.19
CA LYS A 69 12.04 -7.75 11.60
C LYS A 69 10.83 -8.58 11.16
N LYS A 70 9.76 -8.58 11.96
CA LYS A 70 8.50 -9.26 11.62
C LYS A 70 7.68 -8.48 10.60
N GLY A 71 7.76 -7.14 10.58
CA GLY A 71 7.11 -6.30 9.56
C GLY A 71 7.67 -6.54 8.15
N ALA A 72 8.98 -6.79 8.03
CA ALA A 72 9.62 -7.14 6.77
C ALA A 72 9.18 -8.50 6.21
N LEU A 73 8.70 -9.43 7.05
CA LEU A 73 8.32 -10.78 6.61
C LEU A 73 7.20 -10.78 5.58
N SER A 74 6.26 -9.83 5.63
CA SER A 74 5.20 -9.75 4.61
C SER A 74 5.77 -9.47 3.21
N GLN A 75 6.75 -8.55 3.11
CA GLN A 75 7.40 -8.22 1.84
C GLN A 75 8.32 -9.36 1.37
N ILE A 76 9.10 -9.94 2.28
CA ILE A 76 9.97 -11.08 1.98
C ILE A 76 9.12 -12.25 1.46
N TRP A 77 8.03 -12.59 2.17
CA TRP A 77 7.12 -13.66 1.73
C TRP A 77 6.55 -13.39 0.34
N ALA A 78 6.08 -12.16 0.07
CA ALA A 78 5.55 -11.83 -1.25
C ALA A 78 6.60 -11.90 -2.37
N ALA A 79 7.86 -11.61 -2.06
CA ALA A 79 8.96 -11.64 -3.03
C ALA A 79 9.42 -13.06 -3.36
N VAL A 80 9.38 -14.00 -2.41
CA VAL A 80 10.00 -15.34 -2.58
C VAL A 80 9.02 -16.50 -2.56
N SER A 81 7.78 -16.29 -2.09
CA SER A 81 6.82 -17.39 -1.96
C SER A 81 6.28 -17.81 -3.33
N PRO A 82 6.31 -19.10 -3.67
CA PRO A 82 5.66 -19.61 -4.88
C PRO A 82 4.13 -19.44 -4.83
N GLU A 83 3.55 -19.35 -3.63
CA GLU A 83 2.12 -19.18 -3.40
C GLU A 83 1.63 -17.74 -3.63
N ALA A 84 2.55 -16.77 -3.72
CA ALA A 84 2.20 -15.38 -3.92
C ALA A 84 1.67 -15.14 -5.35
N LYS A 85 0.45 -14.61 -5.44
CA LYS A 85 -0.27 -14.36 -6.70
C LYS A 85 -0.23 -12.89 -7.07
N SER A 86 0.03 -12.60 -8.35
CA SER A 86 -0.08 -11.22 -8.88
C SER A 86 -1.50 -10.69 -8.66
N GLY A 87 -1.62 -9.42 -8.30
CA GLY A 87 -2.88 -8.72 -8.03
C GLY A 87 -3.55 -9.05 -6.69
N GLN A 88 -3.17 -10.15 -6.03
CA GLN A 88 -3.70 -10.51 -4.72
C GLN A 88 -3.09 -9.60 -3.63
N TYR A 89 -3.96 -9.01 -2.82
CA TYR A 89 -3.56 -8.25 -1.65
C TYR A 89 -3.31 -9.18 -0.47
N TYR A 90 -2.15 -9.02 0.18
CA TYR A 90 -1.75 -9.85 1.32
C TYR A 90 -1.43 -9.01 2.55
N GLY A 91 -1.82 -9.48 3.73
CA GLY A 91 -1.32 -8.92 4.99
C GLY A 91 -1.98 -9.47 6.25
N PRO A 92 -1.23 -9.53 7.37
CA PRO A 92 0.22 -9.70 7.45
C PRO A 92 0.64 -11.13 7.07
N VAL A 93 1.85 -11.30 6.52
CA VAL A 93 2.54 -12.59 6.25
C VAL A 93 1.68 -13.60 5.47
N GLY A 94 1.54 -13.40 4.16
CA GLY A 94 0.92 -14.38 3.25
C GLY A 94 -0.59 -14.58 3.41
N LYS A 95 -1.22 -13.93 4.39
CA LYS A 95 -2.66 -13.94 4.55
C LYS A 95 -3.33 -13.15 3.44
N ALA A 96 -4.10 -13.84 2.59
CA ALA A 96 -4.88 -13.18 1.54
C ALA A 96 -6.00 -12.34 2.15
N GLU A 97 -6.13 -11.09 1.71
CA GLU A 97 -7.17 -10.17 2.14
C GLU A 97 -7.81 -9.47 0.94
N SER A 98 -9.10 -9.14 1.05
CA SER A 98 -9.80 -8.36 0.01
C SER A 98 -9.59 -6.85 0.17
N GLY A 99 -9.11 -6.40 1.33
CA GLY A 99 -9.05 -4.99 1.72
C GLY A 99 -10.42 -4.40 2.04
N SER A 100 -10.46 -3.09 2.31
CA SER A 100 -11.71 -2.36 2.58
C SER A 100 -12.61 -2.30 1.34
N LYS A 101 -13.92 -2.02 1.51
CA LYS A 101 -14.84 -1.81 0.38
C LYS A 101 -14.33 -0.74 -0.60
N ALA A 102 -13.77 0.35 -0.08
CA ALA A 102 -13.19 1.41 -0.90
C ALA A 102 -12.06 0.87 -1.81
N SER A 103 -11.19 0.00 -1.29
CA SER A 103 -10.07 -0.58 -2.04
C SER A 103 -10.46 -1.56 -3.15
N GLN A 104 -11.73 -1.96 -3.20
CA GLN A 104 -12.26 -2.90 -4.19
C GLN A 104 -12.98 -2.18 -5.34
N ASN A 105 -13.06 -0.84 -5.32
CA ASN A 105 -13.67 -0.08 -6.40
C ASN A 105 -12.85 -0.22 -7.70
N ARG A 106 -13.42 -0.92 -8.70
CA ARG A 106 -12.78 -1.19 -10.00
C ARG A 106 -12.66 0.07 -10.85
N GLU A 107 -13.67 0.92 -10.86
CA GLU A 107 -13.66 2.17 -11.63
C GLU A 107 -12.52 3.09 -11.19
N LEU A 108 -12.28 3.21 -9.88
CA LEU A 108 -11.16 3.97 -9.35
C LEU A 108 -9.80 3.35 -9.65
N GLN A 109 -9.70 2.02 -9.75
CA GLN A 109 -8.46 1.35 -10.18
C GLN A 109 -8.11 1.76 -11.62
N GLU A 110 -9.09 1.71 -12.52
CA GLU A 110 -8.91 2.09 -13.92
C GLU A 110 -8.63 3.58 -14.09
N ALA A 111 -9.41 4.44 -13.43
CA ALA A 111 -9.24 5.88 -13.51
C ALA A 111 -7.85 6.31 -12.98
N LEU A 112 -7.41 5.73 -11.86
CA LEU A 112 -6.09 6.03 -11.30
C LEU A 112 -4.96 5.52 -12.20
N PHE A 113 -5.11 4.32 -12.78
CA PHE A 113 -4.13 3.80 -13.72
C PHE A 113 -3.99 4.72 -14.94
N ALA A 114 -5.10 5.07 -15.59
CA ALA A 114 -5.10 5.96 -16.75
C ALA A 114 -4.47 7.32 -16.41
N TYR A 115 -4.84 7.91 -15.28
CA TYR A 115 -4.25 9.15 -14.80
C TYR A 115 -2.72 9.05 -14.65
N ILE A 116 -2.22 8.00 -13.99
CA ILE A 116 -0.77 7.81 -13.81
C ILE A 116 -0.08 7.59 -15.16
N GLN A 117 -0.66 6.82 -16.08
CA GLN A 117 -0.07 6.65 -17.40
C GLN A 117 0.05 7.98 -18.15
N THR A 118 -1.00 8.81 -18.13
CA THR A 118 -0.95 10.16 -18.74
C THR A 118 0.12 11.05 -18.09
N GLU A 119 0.30 11.00 -16.77
CA GLU A 119 1.37 11.74 -16.09
C GLU A 119 2.78 11.25 -16.48
N LEU A 120 2.92 9.97 -16.86
CA LEU A 120 4.18 9.33 -17.23
C LEU A 120 4.53 9.47 -18.72
N GLU A 121 3.57 9.67 -19.62
CA GLU A 121 3.75 9.70 -21.08
C GLU A 121 4.83 10.69 -21.58
N GLY A 122 5.10 11.77 -20.83
CA GLY A 122 6.16 12.75 -21.13
C GLY A 122 7.39 12.67 -20.23
N ARG A 123 7.48 11.67 -19.34
CA ARG A 123 8.50 11.58 -18.28
C ARG A 123 9.31 10.29 -18.30
N VAL A 124 8.95 9.34 -19.16
CA VAL A 124 9.63 8.06 -19.31
C VAL A 124 10.22 7.99 -20.71
N GLU A 125 11.49 7.61 -20.82
CA GLU A 125 12.08 7.31 -22.12
C GLU A 125 11.30 6.17 -22.77
N LYS A 126 10.91 6.34 -24.03
CA LYS A 126 10.32 5.24 -24.79
C LYS A 126 11.40 4.17 -24.93
N MET A 127 11.20 3.04 -24.26
CA MET A 127 12.05 1.88 -24.50
C MET A 127 11.83 1.46 -25.96
N ALA A 128 12.92 1.51 -26.73
CA ALA A 128 12.96 1.22 -28.16
C ALA A 128 12.67 -0.26 -28.46
#